data_AF-A0A270B811-F1
#
_entry.id   AF-A0A270B811-F1
#
_cell.length_a   1.000
_cell.length_b   1.000
_cell.length_c   1.000
_cell.angle_alpha   90.00
_cell.angle_beta   90.00
_cell.angle_gamma   90.00
#
_symmetry.space_group_name_H-M   'P 1'
#
loop_
_entity.id
_entity.type
_entity.pdbx_description
1 polymer ?
#
loop_
_entity_poly.entity_id
_entity_poly.type
_entity_poly.pdbx_seq_one_letter_code
_entity_poly.pdbx_strand_id
1 'polypeptide(L)'
;MPPSAQDIMLIGGIPALISFQVQRAVFRGVFVGLNAEVDFFASTVAGLAPQGEAALRSFFKLCQRNQRSPLRLSEGGQQNYLLEELYEQMVEPARRCGIDLYDVVREQVRTFQPTHIETAPAILLSL
;
A
#
# COMPACT_ATOMS: atom_id res chain seq x y z
N MET A 1 4.76 6.60 -27.79
CA MET A 1 5.82 5.96 -26.99
C MET A 1 5.14 5.12 -25.93
N PRO A 2 5.40 3.80 -25.85
CA PRO A 2 4.96 3.03 -24.69
C PRO A 2 5.63 3.63 -23.44
N PRO A 3 4.94 3.66 -22.28
CA PRO A 3 5.54 4.15 -21.04
C PRO A 3 6.80 3.36 -20.74
N SER A 4 7.89 4.08 -20.46
CA SER A 4 9.19 3.56 -20.03
C SER A 4 9.01 2.50 -18.95
N ALA A 5 9.64 1.34 -19.12
CA ALA A 5 9.63 0.24 -18.15
C ALA A 5 9.88 0.79 -16.74
N GLN A 6 8.92 0.60 -15.85
CA GLN A 6 9.00 1.01 -14.45
C GLN A 6 9.54 -0.17 -13.64
N ASP A 7 10.59 0.06 -12.87
CA ASP A 7 11.05 -0.92 -11.90
C ASP A 7 10.10 -0.93 -10.70
N ILE A 8 9.91 -2.08 -10.07
CA ILE A 8 9.01 -2.20 -8.93
C ILE A 8 9.78 -2.72 -7.72
N MET A 9 9.56 -2.09 -6.57
CA MET A 9 10.14 -2.48 -5.30
C MET A 9 9.03 -2.73 -4.27
N LEU A 10 9.09 -3.87 -3.59
CA LEU A 10 8.24 -4.14 -2.43
C LEU A 10 8.89 -3.55 -1.17
N ILE A 11 8.20 -2.65 -0.49
CA ILE A 11 8.68 -2.04 0.75
C ILE A 11 7.57 -2.16 1.79
N GLY A 12 7.86 -2.83 2.92
CA GLY A 12 6.86 -3.11 3.94
C GLY A 12 5.63 -3.89 3.41
N GLY A 13 5.82 -4.68 2.35
CA GLY A 13 4.75 -5.42 1.67
C GLY A 13 3.91 -4.62 0.69
N ILE A 14 4.16 -3.32 0.52
CA ILE A 14 3.43 -2.46 -0.44
C ILE A 14 4.30 -2.24 -1.69
N PRO A 15 3.75 -2.42 -2.90
CA PRO A 15 4.48 -2.16 -4.13
C PRO A 15 4.69 -0.65 -4.36
N ALA A 16 5.91 -0.28 -4.76
CA ALA A 16 6.27 1.05 -5.19
C ALA A 16 6.82 1.02 -6.62
N LEU A 17 6.30 1.89 -7.48
CA LEU A 17 6.83 2.13 -8.82
C LEU A 17 8.04 3.06 -8.72
N ILE A 18 9.18 2.62 -9.27
CA ILE A 18 10.44 3.33 -9.23
C ILE A 18 10.71 3.93 -10.61
N SER A 19 11.10 5.20 -10.62
CA SER A 19 11.49 5.94 -11.82
C SER A 19 12.68 6.85 -11.51
N PHE A 20 13.60 7.01 -12.47
CA PHE A 20 14.70 7.95 -12.34
C PHE A 20 14.32 9.32 -12.93
N GLN A 21 14.45 10.38 -12.13
CA GLN A 21 14.19 11.76 -12.56
C GLN A 21 15.48 12.42 -13.05
N VAL A 22 15.68 12.42 -14.37
CA VAL A 22 16.89 12.97 -15.02
C VAL A 22 17.19 14.42 -14.61
N GLN A 23 16.16 15.28 -14.52
CA GLN A 23 16.33 16.70 -14.19
C GLN A 23 16.94 16.94 -12.81
N ARG A 24 16.78 15.99 -11.89
CA ARG A 24 17.21 16.09 -10.49
C ARG A 24 18.27 15.07 -10.10
N ALA A 25 18.60 14.14 -11.01
CA ALA A 25 19.48 13.01 -10.77
C ALA A 25 19.11 12.20 -9.51
N VAL A 26 17.81 11.93 -9.31
CA VAL A 26 17.30 11.14 -8.17
C VAL A 26 16.31 10.08 -8.62
N PHE A 27 16.25 8.97 -7.89
CA PHE A 27 15.16 8.01 -8.00
C PHE A 27 13.94 8.54 -7.22
N ARG A 28 12.77 8.39 -7.82
CA ARG A 28 11.46 8.60 -7.19
C ARG A 28 10.74 7.26 -7.11
N GLY A 29 10.30 6.88 -5.93
CA GLY A 29 9.36 5.79 -5.70
C GLY A 29 7.96 6.33 -5.41
N VAL A 30 6.93 5.69 -5.93
CA VAL A 30 5.52 6.02 -5.66
C VAL A 30 4.77 4.75 -5.27
N PHE A 31 4.17 4.75 -4.09
CA PHE A 31 3.38 3.60 -3.61
C PHE A 31 2.05 3.47 -4.35
N VAL A 32 1.69 2.23 -4.68
CA VAL A 32 0.44 1.88 -5.35
C VAL A 32 -0.52 1.26 -4.34
N GLY A 33 -1.83 1.46 -4.54
CA GLY A 33 -2.88 0.88 -3.69
C GLY A 33 -3.22 1.67 -2.42
N LEU A 34 -2.49 2.75 -2.15
CA LEU A 34 -2.79 3.65 -1.03
C LEU A 34 -3.92 4.62 -1.38
N ASN A 35 -4.62 5.10 -0.35
CA ASN A 35 -5.73 6.05 -0.47
C ASN A 35 -5.27 7.49 -0.80
N ALA A 36 -3.95 7.72 -0.86
CA ALA A 36 -3.30 8.97 -1.20
C ALA A 36 -2.03 8.66 -1.99
N GLU A 37 -1.53 9.65 -2.74
CA GLU A 37 -0.22 9.55 -3.36
C GLU A 37 0.86 9.68 -2.28
N VAL A 38 1.66 8.64 -2.11
CA VAL A 38 2.81 8.62 -1.19
C VAL A 38 4.03 8.34 -2.02
N ASP A 39 4.92 9.32 -2.11
CA ASP A 39 6.18 9.20 -2.80
C ASP A 39 7.38 9.36 -1.86
N PHE A 40 8.53 8.95 -2.37
CA PHE A 40 9.81 9.05 -1.69
C PHE A 40 10.92 9.19 -2.72
N PHE A 41 12.05 9.74 -2.28
CA PHE A 41 13.18 10.03 -3.15
C PHE A 41 14.48 9.49 -2.56
N ALA A 42 15.37 9.02 -3.43
CA ALA A 42 16.70 8.60 -3.04
C ALA A 42 17.70 8.91 -4.16
N SER A 43 18.94 9.26 -3.79
CA SER A 43 20.03 9.46 -4.76
C SER A 43 20.63 8.14 -5.27
N THR A 44 20.33 7.03 -4.61
CA THR A 44 20.86 5.69 -4.94
C THR A 44 19.77 4.64 -4.79
N VAL A 45 19.92 3.52 -5.52
CA VAL A 45 19.01 2.37 -5.40
C VAL A 45 18.99 1.81 -3.97
N ALA A 46 20.15 1.72 -3.32
CA ALA A 46 20.25 1.29 -1.92
C ALA A 46 19.51 2.20 -0.94
N GLY A 47 19.34 3.49 -1.28
CA GLY A 47 18.59 4.45 -0.48
C GLY A 47 17.07 4.33 -0.61
N LEU A 48 16.55 3.61 -1.62
CA LEU A 48 15.10 3.51 -1.85
C LEU A 48 14.36 2.83 -0.70
N ALA A 49 14.86 1.69 -0.22
CA ALA A 49 14.25 0.96 0.89
C ALA A 49 14.05 1.82 2.15
N PRO A 50 15.11 2.41 2.76
CA PRO A 50 14.96 3.14 4.01
C PRO A 50 14.09 4.40 3.85
N GLN A 51 14.14 5.07 2.69
CA GLN A 51 13.31 6.25 2.41
C GLN A 51 11.84 5.86 2.21
N GLY A 52 11.57 4.79 1.47
CA GLY A 52 10.22 4.26 1.29
C GLY A 52 9.60 3.79 2.61
N GLU A 53 10.37 3.11 3.47
CA GLU A 53 9.88 2.70 4.78
C GLU A 53 9.55 3.91 5.67
N ALA A 54 10.37 4.96 5.63
CA ALA A 54 10.12 6.18 6.39
C ALA A 54 8.85 6.90 5.91
N ALA A 55 8.63 6.95 4.59
CA ALA A 55 7.43 7.49 3.98
C ALA A 55 6.18 6.70 4.39
N LEU A 56 6.21 5.36 4.28
CA LEU A 56 5.10 4.50 4.71
C LEU A 56 4.78 4.63 6.20
N ARG A 57 5.79 4.61 7.07
CA ARG A 57 5.57 4.77 8.51
C ARG A 57 4.87 6.10 8.83
N SER A 58 5.30 7.18 8.19
CA SER A 58 4.72 8.50 8.39
C SER A 58 3.27 8.55 7.89
N PHE A 59 3.02 7.96 6.73
CA PHE A 59 1.68 7.85 6.15
C PHE A 59 0.72 7.02 7.01
N PHE A 60 1.13 5.83 7.46
CA PHE A 60 0.28 4.98 8.31
C PHE A 60 -0.03 5.62 9.66
N LYS A 61 0.93 6.34 10.27
CA LYS A 61 0.67 7.15 11.47
C LYS A 61 -0.39 8.22 11.23
N LEU A 62 -0.36 8.88 10.07
CA LEU A 62 -1.36 9.88 9.70
C LEU A 62 -2.74 9.24 9.49
N CYS A 63 -2.82 8.11 8.79
CA CYS A 63 -4.06 7.35 8.61
C CYS A 63 -4.67 6.91 9.95
N GLN A 64 -3.84 6.37 10.85
CA GLN A 64 -4.26 5.97 12.18
C GLN A 64 -4.80 7.15 12.99
N ARG A 65 -4.08 8.28 13.01
CA ARG A 65 -4.53 9.50 13.71
C ARG A 65 -5.87 10.01 13.20
N ASN A 66 -6.11 9.86 11.90
CA ASN A 66 -7.32 10.32 11.25
C ASN A 66 -8.43 9.26 11.23
N GLN A 67 -8.21 8.07 11.81
CA GLN A 67 -9.15 6.94 11.79
C GLN A 67 -9.61 6.57 10.37
N ARG A 68 -8.69 6.61 9.39
CA ARG A 68 -8.96 6.29 7.98
C ARG A 68 -8.14 5.10 7.54
N SER A 69 -8.73 4.24 6.71
CA SER A 69 -8.00 3.14 6.05
C SER A 69 -6.86 3.71 5.20
N PRO A 70 -5.63 3.20 5.31
CA PRO A 70 -4.52 3.63 4.45
C PRO A 70 -4.66 3.13 3.01
N LEU A 71 -5.47 2.10 2.79
CA LEU A 71 -5.72 1.53 1.48
C LEU A 71 -6.87 2.25 0.80
N ARG A 72 -6.76 2.41 -0.51
CA ARG A 72 -7.87 2.88 -1.32
C ARG A 72 -8.99 1.83 -1.26
N LEU A 73 -10.17 2.23 -0.77
CA LEU A 73 -11.38 1.41 -0.85
C LEU A 73 -11.99 1.60 -2.24
N SER A 74 -12.34 0.50 -2.91
CA SER A 74 -13.12 0.56 -4.15
C SER A 74 -14.59 0.81 -3.79
N GLU A 75 -15.04 2.06 -3.82
CA GLU A 75 -16.47 2.35 -3.68
C GLU A 75 -17.21 1.95 -4.97
N GLY A 76 -18.23 1.10 -4.85
CA GLY A 76 -19.21 0.87 -5.93
C GLY A 76 -18.95 -0.29 -6.89
N GLY A 77 -18.09 -1.26 -6.57
CA GLY A 77 -18.01 -2.54 -7.31
C GLY A 77 -17.49 -2.45 -8.76
N GLN A 78 -17.17 -1.26 -9.26
CA GLN A 78 -16.42 -1.07 -10.49
C GLN A 78 -15.50 0.12 -10.33
N GLN A 79 -14.25 -0.15 -9.96
CA GLN A 79 -13.06 0.51 -10.51
C GLN A 79 -11.86 -0.41 -10.25
N ASN A 80 -11.49 -1.18 -11.28
CA ASN A 80 -10.17 -1.79 -11.41
C ASN A 80 -9.13 -0.67 -11.42
N TYR A 81 -8.62 -0.27 -10.26
CA TYR A 81 -7.18 -0.12 -10.19
C TYR A 81 -6.68 -1.55 -10.19
N LEU A 82 -6.16 -1.96 -11.35
CA LEU A 82 -5.12 -2.94 -11.67
C LEU A 82 -4.40 -3.67 -10.51
N LEU A 83 -5.04 -3.96 -9.38
CA LEU A 83 -4.46 -4.74 -8.30
C LEU A 83 -4.34 -6.16 -8.79
N GLU A 84 -5.31 -6.66 -9.55
CA GLU A 84 -5.29 -7.99 -10.16
C GLU A 84 -4.17 -8.13 -11.20
N GLU A 85 -3.99 -7.17 -12.12
CA GLU A 85 -2.87 -7.22 -13.08
C GLU A 85 -1.51 -6.95 -12.41
N LEU A 86 -1.44 -6.08 -11.39
CA LEU A 86 -0.23 -5.98 -10.56
C LEU A 86 0.01 -7.30 -9.80
N TYR A 87 -1.04 -7.94 -9.31
CA TYR A 87 -0.96 -9.20 -8.59
C TYR A 87 -0.42 -10.29 -9.50
N GLU A 88 -0.97 -10.43 -10.70
CA GLU A 88 -0.49 -11.36 -11.72
C GLU A 88 0.97 -11.10 -12.07
N GLN A 89 1.38 -9.83 -12.19
CA GLN A 89 2.77 -9.49 -12.46
C GLN A 89 3.70 -9.67 -11.25
N MET A 90 3.19 -9.63 -10.03
CA MET A 90 4.00 -9.64 -8.79
C MET A 90 3.97 -10.94 -8.01
N VAL A 91 3.00 -11.83 -8.26
CA VAL A 91 2.85 -13.06 -7.50
C VAL A 91 4.09 -13.94 -7.62
N GLU A 92 4.63 -14.10 -8.83
CA GLU A 92 5.83 -14.90 -9.06
C GLU A 92 7.11 -14.25 -8.51
N PRO A 93 7.40 -12.96 -8.77
CA PRO A 93 8.51 -12.26 -8.11
C PRO A 93 8.46 -12.30 -6.57
N ALA A 94 7.29 -12.05 -5.97
CA ALA A 94 7.11 -12.07 -4.52
C ALA A 94 7.35 -13.49 -3.96
N ARG A 95 6.82 -14.52 -4.64
CA ARG A 95 7.01 -15.92 -4.25
C ARG A 95 8.49 -16.33 -4.25
N ARG A 96 9.29 -15.87 -5.23
CA ARG A 96 10.75 -16.12 -5.25
C ARG A 96 11.47 -15.49 -4.05
N CYS A 97 10.93 -14.41 -3.52
CA CYS A 97 11.43 -13.75 -2.31
C CYS A 97 10.84 -14.34 -1.02
N GLY A 98 10.03 -15.41 -1.10
CA GLY A 98 9.36 -16.02 0.06
C GLY A 98 8.21 -15.19 0.62
N ILE A 99 7.66 -14.24 -0.15
CA ILE A 99 6.57 -13.36 0.25
C ILE A 99 5.27 -13.87 -0.39
N ASP A 100 4.28 -14.21 0.43
CA ASP A 100 2.91 -14.44 -0.03
C ASP A 100 2.13 -13.13 0.05
N LEU A 101 1.81 -12.57 -1.12
CA LEU A 101 1.06 -11.32 -1.22
C LEU A 101 -0.36 -11.43 -0.61
N TYR A 102 -0.98 -12.61 -0.59
CA TYR A 102 -2.29 -12.80 0.05
C TYR A 102 -2.17 -12.76 1.56
N ASP A 103 -1.08 -13.31 2.13
CA ASP A 103 -0.81 -13.20 3.56
C ASP A 103 -0.52 -11.76 3.98
N VAL A 104 0.25 -11.03 3.18
CA VAL A 104 0.49 -9.60 3.42
C VAL A 104 -0.82 -8.82 3.44
N VAL A 105 -1.69 -9.04 2.45
CA VAL A 105 -3.02 -8.40 2.40
C VAL A 105 -3.88 -8.83 3.59
N ARG A 106 -3.93 -10.13 3.92
CA ARG A 106 -4.72 -10.66 5.06
C ARG A 106 -4.26 -10.08 6.40
N GLU A 107 -2.96 -10.03 6.65
CA GLU A 107 -2.43 -9.57 7.93
C GLU A 107 -2.67 -8.07 8.14
N GLN A 108 -2.54 -7.27 7.08
CA GLN A 108 -2.86 -5.85 7.15
C GLN A 108 -4.37 -5.61 7.36
N VAL A 109 -5.23 -6.40 6.73
CA VAL A 109 -6.68 -6.35 6.98
C VAL A 109 -7.01 -6.71 8.43
N ARG A 110 -6.38 -7.75 9.00
CA ARG A 110 -6.55 -8.13 10.41
C ARG A 110 -6.10 -7.05 11.37
N THR A 111 -4.95 -6.44 11.11
CA THR A 111 -4.37 -5.36 11.93
C THR A 111 -5.26 -4.10 11.91
N PHE A 112 -6.08 -3.93 10.87
CA PHE A 112 -7.00 -2.81 10.73
C PHE A 112 -8.45 -3.13 11.12
N GLN A 113 -8.75 -4.36 11.58
CA GLN A 113 -10.06 -4.61 12.19
C GLN A 113 -10.14 -3.81 13.50
N PRO A 114 -11.07 -2.85 13.65
CA PRO A 114 -11.26 -2.18 14.92
C PRO A 114 -11.59 -3.25 15.96
N THR A 115 -10.81 -3.33 17.03
CA THR A 115 -11.20 -4.06 18.24
C THR A 115 -12.62 -3.65 18.58
N HIS A 116 -13.51 -4.64 18.61
CA HIS A 116 -14.92 -4.56 18.96
C HIS A 116 -15.29 -3.27 19.70
N ILE A 117 -16.15 -2.45 19.10
CA ILE A 117 -17.05 -1.62 19.90
C ILE A 117 -17.93 -2.61 20.65
N GLU A 118 -17.73 -2.64 21.96
CA GLU A 118 -18.51 -3.33 22.97
C GLU A 118 -20.01 -3.27 22.63
N THR A 119 -20.65 -4.43 22.58
CA THR A 119 -22.09 -4.58 22.38
C THR A 119 -22.84 -3.75 23.43
N ALA A 120 -23.44 -2.64 23.00
CA ALA A 120 -24.48 -1.99 23.78
C ALA A 120 -25.65 -3.00 23.95
N PRO A 121 -26.23 -3.13 25.16
CA PRO A 121 -27.23 -4.14 25.42
C PRO A 121 -28.49 -3.85 24.60
N ALA A 122 -29.10 -4.91 24.10
CA ALA A 122 -30.43 -4.88 23.54
C ALA A 122 -31.41 -4.34 24.60
N ILE A 123 -31.86 -3.10 24.43
CA ILE A 123 -33.09 -2.66 25.09
C ILE A 123 -34.23 -3.13 24.20
N LEU A 124 -34.95 -4.11 24.73
CA LEU A 124 -36.20 -4.67 24.26
C LEU A 124 -37.16 -3.58 23.76
N LEU A 125 -37.67 -3.78 22.54
CA LEU A 125 -39.02 -3.32 22.20
C LEU A 125 -40.00 -4.06 23.11
N SER A 126 -40.74 -3.31 23.93
CA SER A 126 -41.98 -3.77 24.54
C SER A 126 -42.92 -2.59 24.73
N LEU A 127 -43.93 -2.58 23.83
CA LEU A 127 -45.22 -1.88 23.84
C LEU A 127 -45.22 -0.36 23.64
#